data_AF-A0AAU5XVE2-F1
#
_entry.id   AF-A0AAU5XVE2-F1
#
_cell.length_a   1.000
_cell.length_b   1.000
_cell.length_c   1.000
_cell.angle_alpha   90.00
_cell.angle_beta   90.00
_cell.angle_gamma   90.00
#
_symmetry.space_group_name_H-M   'P 1'
#
loop_
_entity.id
_entity.type
_entity.pdbx_description
1 polymer ?
#
loop_
_entity_poly.entity_id
_entity_poly.type
_entity_poly.pdbx_seq_one_letter_code
_entity_poly.pdbx_strand_id
1 'polypeptide(L)'
;MVWAAFGGGHDPGRRDGCTCSGRQTWTSGEVWKFFTQLDSPTPPSGVPVQAGVNYTLVAEHSGLAMDVWEASIADGARVSQRTATGGANQRFRVQRA
;
A
#
# COMPACT_ATOMS: atom_id res chain seq x y z
N MET A 1 -12.62 -21.81 -3.57
CA MET A 1 -12.04 -20.85 -4.53
C MET A 1 -10.54 -20.83 -4.33
N VAL A 2 -9.78 -21.28 -5.33
CA VAL A 2 -8.32 -21.38 -5.34
C VAL A 2 -7.79 -20.30 -6.28
N TRP A 3 -6.76 -19.58 -5.87
CA TRP A 3 -5.94 -18.78 -6.78
C TRP A 3 -4.46 -19.12 -6.56
N ALA A 4 -3.76 -19.28 -7.67
CA ALA A 4 -2.40 -19.79 -7.77
C ALA A 4 -1.33 -18.71 -7.52
N ALA A 5 -0.18 -19.20 -7.08
CA ALA A 5 1.05 -18.46 -6.81
C ALA A 5 1.53 -17.61 -7.99
N PHE A 6 2.04 -16.41 -7.67
CA PHE A 6 2.87 -15.62 -8.58
C PHE A 6 4.06 -16.49 -9.02
N GLY A 7 4.10 -16.82 -10.31
CA GLY A 7 4.84 -17.95 -10.86
C GLY A 7 6.36 -17.93 -10.73
N GLY A 8 6.93 -19.14 -10.68
CA GLY A 8 8.35 -19.45 -10.81
C GLY A 8 8.88 -20.33 -9.67
N GLY A 9 8.75 -21.67 -9.82
CA GLY A 9 9.52 -22.70 -9.09
C GLY A 9 9.34 -22.75 -7.57
N HIS A 10 8.66 -23.78 -7.07
CA HIS A 10 8.45 -24.02 -5.64
C HIS A 10 9.39 -25.13 -5.14
N ASP A 11 10.64 -24.76 -4.86
CA ASP A 11 11.57 -25.64 -4.13
C ASP A 11 11.73 -25.09 -2.69
N PRO A 12 11.25 -25.81 -1.66
CA PRO A 12 11.40 -25.37 -0.28
C PRO A 12 12.80 -25.70 0.23
N GLY A 13 13.62 -24.66 0.40
CA GLY A 13 14.87 -24.72 1.16
C GLY A 13 14.89 -23.63 2.24
N ARG A 14 15.20 -24.00 3.48
CA ARG A 14 15.41 -23.08 4.60
C ARG A 14 16.71 -22.32 4.40
N ARG A 15 16.68 -20.98 4.42
CA ARG A 15 17.88 -20.14 4.53
C ARG A 15 17.90 -19.48 5.90
N ASP A 16 18.40 -20.23 6.87
CA ASP A 16 18.96 -19.65 8.08
C ASP A 16 20.36 -19.13 7.77
N GLY A 17 20.57 -17.82 7.95
CA GLY A 17 21.91 -17.25 8.10
C GLY A 17 22.73 -17.00 6.83
N CYS A 18 22.13 -16.61 5.70
CA CYS A 18 22.93 -16.21 4.53
C CYS A 18 22.75 -14.76 4.09
N THR A 19 23.86 -14.17 3.68
CA THR A 19 24.06 -12.78 3.29
C THR A 19 23.88 -12.51 1.79
N CYS A 20 23.30 -13.44 1.02
CA CYS A 20 23.15 -13.25 -0.43
C CYS A 20 21.91 -12.42 -0.79
N SER A 21 22.09 -11.47 -1.71
CA SER A 21 21.05 -10.63 -2.28
C SER A 21 20.19 -11.43 -3.28
N GLY A 22 19.01 -11.90 -2.86
CA GLY A 22 18.06 -12.55 -3.76
C GLY A 22 16.80 -13.08 -3.10
N ARG A 23 15.66 -12.46 -3.46
CA ARG A 23 14.24 -12.77 -3.17
C ARG A 23 13.92 -13.40 -1.81
N GLN A 24 13.34 -12.60 -0.92
CA GLN A 24 12.70 -13.05 0.32
C GLN A 24 11.41 -13.82 -0.03
N THR A 25 11.44 -15.15 0.03
CA THR A 25 10.24 -15.99 -0.01
C THR A 25 9.79 -16.32 1.41
N TRP A 26 8.49 -16.22 1.66
CA TRP A 26 7.89 -16.42 2.98
C TRP A 26 7.72 -17.92 3.28
N THR A 27 7.88 -18.32 4.53
CA THR A 27 7.51 -19.67 5.00
C THR A 27 6.00 -19.87 4.95
N SER A 28 5.52 -21.12 4.86
CA SER A 28 4.08 -21.42 4.91
C SER A 28 3.41 -20.90 6.18
N GLY A 29 4.14 -20.89 7.31
CA GLY A 29 3.67 -20.31 8.57
C GLY A 29 3.53 -18.78 8.52
N GLU A 30 4.44 -18.06 7.87
CA GLU A 30 4.33 -16.61 7.66
C GLU A 30 3.21 -16.25 6.68
N VAL A 31 3.07 -17.02 5.60
CA VAL A 31 1.95 -16.90 4.66
C VAL A 31 0.62 -17.07 5.39
N TRP A 32 0.49 -18.09 6.24
CA TRP A 32 -0.71 -18.31 7.03
C TRP A 32 -0.98 -17.16 8.02
N LYS A 33 0.05 -16.69 8.73
CA LYS A 33 -0.08 -15.51 9.64
C LYS A 33 -0.64 -14.29 8.91
N PHE A 34 -0.17 -14.01 7.69
CA PHE A 34 -0.67 -12.91 6.86
C PHE A 34 -2.14 -13.07 6.44
N PHE A 35 -2.63 -14.28 6.17
CA PHE A 35 -4.04 -14.47 5.88
C PHE A 35 -4.90 -14.31 7.13
N THR A 36 -4.47 -14.90 8.25
CA THR A 36 -5.24 -14.84 9.50
C THR A 36 -5.37 -13.44 10.10
N GLN A 37 -4.44 -12.51 9.84
CA GLN A 37 -4.62 -11.11 10.27
C GLN A 37 -5.82 -10.43 9.58
N LEU A 38 -6.21 -10.88 8.37
CA LEU A 38 -7.38 -10.35 7.65
C LEU A 38 -8.71 -10.91 8.19
N ASP A 39 -8.67 -12.07 8.84
CA ASP A 39 -9.83 -12.71 9.46
C ASP A 39 -10.18 -12.09 10.83
N SER A 40 -9.43 -11.08 11.28
CA SER A 40 -9.72 -10.36 12.53
C SER A 40 -11.09 -9.68 12.44
N PRO A 41 -12.09 -10.08 13.27
CA PRO A 41 -13.41 -9.45 13.26
C PRO A 41 -13.39 -8.06 13.90
N THR A 42 -12.29 -7.72 14.57
CA THR A 42 -12.04 -6.40 15.16
C THR A 42 -11.45 -5.49 14.10
N PRO A 43 -12.14 -4.43 13.67
CA PRO A 43 -11.53 -3.42 12.83
C PRO A 43 -10.29 -2.87 13.54
N PRO A 44 -9.17 -2.65 12.84
CA PRO A 44 -8.06 -1.93 13.45
C PRO A 44 -8.59 -0.59 13.97
N SER A 45 -8.19 -0.23 15.20
CA SER A 45 -8.54 1.04 15.85
C SER A 45 -7.86 2.22 15.16
N GLY A 46 -8.10 2.40 13.87
CA GLY A 46 -7.79 3.61 13.12
C GLY A 46 -8.94 4.58 13.23
N VAL A 47 -8.64 5.88 13.19
CA VAL A 47 -9.68 6.90 13.03
C VAL A 47 -10.41 6.60 11.70
N PRO A 48 -11.74 6.44 11.70
CA PRO A 48 -12.46 6.16 10.48
C PRO A 48 -12.24 7.28 9.47
N VAL A 49 -12.04 6.92 8.20
CA VAL A 49 -11.95 7.91 7.13
C VAL A 49 -13.30 8.60 7.01
N GLN A 50 -13.30 9.91 7.20
CA GLN A 50 -14.49 10.73 7.29
C GLN A 50 -14.72 11.45 5.96
N ALA A 51 -15.94 11.31 5.43
CA ALA A 51 -16.36 12.07 4.28
C ALA A 51 -16.27 13.58 4.55
N GLY A 52 -15.77 14.31 3.57
CA GLY A 52 -15.67 15.76 3.62
C GLY A 52 -14.43 16.34 4.31
N VAL A 53 -13.62 15.51 4.97
CA VAL A 53 -12.30 15.88 5.51
C VAL A 53 -11.25 15.87 4.39
N ASN A 54 -10.29 16.80 4.45
CA ASN A 54 -9.14 16.81 3.55
C ASN A 54 -8.01 15.95 4.14
N TYR A 55 -7.51 15.04 3.32
CA TYR A 55 -6.41 14.15 3.64
C TYR A 55 -5.20 14.43 2.76
N THR A 56 -4.02 14.23 3.32
CA THR A 56 -2.77 14.09 2.57
C THR A 56 -2.45 12.60 2.50
N LEU A 57 -2.24 12.09 1.29
CA LEU A 57 -1.91 10.69 1.05
C LEU A 57 -0.39 10.59 0.87
N VAL A 58 0.30 9.97 1.81
CA VAL A 58 1.76 9.79 1.78
C VAL A 58 2.08 8.34 1.48
N ALA A 59 2.96 8.10 0.52
CA ALA A 59 3.43 6.76 0.23
C ALA A 59 4.50 6.35 1.24
N GLU A 60 4.23 5.31 2.04
CA GLU A 60 5.12 4.81 3.09
C GLU A 60 6.55 4.52 2.58
N HIS A 61 6.69 3.99 1.36
CA HIS A 61 8.00 3.60 0.82
C HIS A 61 8.87 4.78 0.39
N SER A 62 8.29 5.92 0.06
CA SER A 62 9.03 7.10 -0.45
C SER A 62 8.93 8.33 0.44
N GLY A 63 7.95 8.37 1.35
CA GLY A 63 7.62 9.55 2.15
C GLY A 63 7.03 10.71 1.33
N LEU A 64 6.74 10.50 0.04
CA LEU A 64 6.21 11.54 -0.86
C LEU A 64 4.68 11.55 -0.84
N ALA A 65 4.11 12.74 -1.00
CA ALA A 65 2.67 12.93 -1.07
C ALA A 65 2.14 12.71 -2.50
N MET A 66 0.90 12.22 -2.60
CA MET A 66 0.12 12.25 -3.83
C MET A 66 -0.08 13.70 -4.27
N ASP A 67 0.17 13.98 -5.55
CA ASP A 67 0.22 15.33 -6.12
C ASP A 67 -0.44 15.32 -7.50
N VAL A 68 -1.43 16.18 -7.72
CA VAL A 68 -1.96 16.46 -9.06
C VAL A 68 -0.94 17.33 -9.79
N TRP A 69 -0.41 16.80 -10.90
CA TRP A 69 0.68 17.40 -11.66
C TRP A 69 0.34 18.83 -12.09
N GLU A 70 1.28 19.75 -11.83
CA GLU A 70 1.14 21.19 -12.12
C GLU A 70 -0.12 21.85 -11.54
N ALA A 71 -0.73 21.25 -10.52
CA ALA A 71 -2.01 21.68 -9.96
C ALA A 71 -3.12 21.82 -11.02
N SER A 72 -3.08 20.95 -12.04
CA SER A 72 -4.06 20.94 -13.12
C SER A 72 -5.48 20.71 -12.60
N ILE A 73 -6.43 21.46 -13.17
CA ILE A 73 -7.87 21.32 -12.92
C ILE A 73 -8.58 20.54 -14.04
N ALA A 74 -7.84 20.05 -15.03
CA ALA A 74 -8.40 19.29 -16.13
C ALA A 74 -8.79 17.87 -15.71
N ASP A 75 -9.89 17.37 -16.25
CA ASP A 75 -10.27 15.97 -16.07
C ASP A 75 -9.19 15.04 -16.60
N GLY A 76 -8.91 13.97 -15.86
CA GLY A 76 -7.82 13.04 -16.20
C GLY A 76 -6.41 13.61 -15.97
N ALA A 77 -6.28 14.70 -15.20
CA ALA A 77 -4.98 15.22 -14.79
C ALA A 77 -4.07 14.11 -14.23
N ARG A 78 -2.81 14.13 -14.64
CA ARG A 78 -1.79 13.18 -14.17
C ARG A 78 -1.61 13.33 -12.66
N VAL A 79 -1.58 12.19 -11.97
CA VAL A 79 -1.17 12.11 -10.57
C VAL A 79 0.29 11.67 -10.50
N SER A 80 1.05 12.25 -9.57
CA SER A 80 2.45 11.94 -9.30
C SER A 80 2.73 11.88 -7.80
N GLN A 81 3.93 11.45 -7.42
CA GLN A 81 4.46 11.58 -6.07
C GLN A 81 5.43 12.76 -5.99
N ARG A 82 5.25 13.65 -5.02
CA ARG A 82 6.08 14.83 -4.84
C ARG A 82 6.27 15.14 -3.37
N THR A 83 7.31 15.92 -3.05
CA THR A 83 7.52 16.46 -1.71
C THR A 83 6.23 17.12 -1.20
N ALA A 84 5.86 16.81 0.04
CA ALA A 84 4.70 17.41 0.67
C ALA A 84 4.91 18.93 0.82
N THR A 85 4.06 19.72 0.18
CA THR A 85 4.04 21.18 0.28
C THR A 85 2.80 21.70 0.99
N GLY A 86 1.78 20.84 1.21
CA GLY A 86 0.49 21.24 1.76
C GLY A 86 -0.41 21.98 0.77
N GLY A 87 0.00 22.05 -0.50
CA GLY A 87 -0.76 22.67 -1.58
C GLY A 87 -2.12 22.02 -1.80
N ALA A 88 -3.04 22.77 -2.42
CA ALA A 88 -4.39 22.27 -2.73
C ALA A 88 -4.37 21.04 -3.64
N ASN A 89 -3.37 20.93 -4.52
CA ASN A 89 -3.14 19.80 -5.41
C ASN A 89 -2.62 18.53 -4.69
N GLN A 90 -2.43 18.59 -3.36
CA GLN A 90 -2.02 17.47 -2.50
C GLN A 90 -3.06 17.16 -1.40
N ARG A 91 -4.28 17.71 -1.52
CA ARG A 91 -5.36 17.54 -0.55
C ARG A 91 -6.55 16.85 -1.21
N PHE A 92 -6.94 15.69 -0.68
CA PHE A 92 -7.97 14.85 -1.26
C PHE A 92 -9.10 14.59 -0.26
N ARG A 93 -10.32 14.50 -0.76
CA ARG A 93 -11.51 14.13 0.03
C ARG A 93 -12.01 12.79 -0.48
N VAL A 94 -12.36 11.90 0.44
CA VAL A 94 -13.03 10.66 0.06
C VAL A 94 -14.48 10.95 -0.28
N GLN A 95 -14.94 10.40 -1.41
CA GLN A 95 -16.33 10.38 -1.82
C GLN A 95 -16.85 8.95 -1.78
N ARG A 96 -18.11 8.77 -1.39
CA ARG A 96 -18.81 7.51 -1.65
C ARG A 96 -19.22 7.49 -3.12
N ALA A 97 -18.98 6.37 -3.77
CA ALA A 97 -19.53 6.05 -5.09
C ALA A 97 -21.00 5.63 -4.97
#